data_AF-A0A1B0D6E8-F1
#
_entry.id   AF-A0A1B0D6E8-F1
#
_cell.length_a   1.000
_cell.length_b   1.000
_cell.length_c   1.000
_cell.angle_alpha   90.00
_cell.angle_beta   90.00
_cell.angle_gamma   90.00
#
_symmetry.space_group_name_H-M   'P 1'
#
loop_
_entity.id
_entity.type
_entity.pdbx_description
1 polymer ?
#
loop_
_entity_poly.entity_id
_entity_poly.type
_entity_poly.pdbx_seq_one_letter_code
_entity_poly.pdbx_strand_id
1 'polypeptide(L)'
;MIDSSAWPGAFFWITMVSVVILNMAGGVYQNTIYGIAAKLPIKYTGAVVLGSNISGTFTAIISILSENFASSVRTAAIYYFIAAMFILLICFDTYFALPLNKFYRYHEMIKEKEVEKSKSSGVDVNARPPYFRIFRQCFPQLFNVFFVFFVTLAVFPAVHSDIKMVGDDFIIPNKYFVSVTCFLTFNLCAMLGSLITSWINW
;
A
#
# COMPACT_ATOMS: atom_id res chain seq x y z
N MET A 1 24.07 -0.85 -18.78
CA MET A 1 24.22 -0.08 -17.53
C MET A 1 24.78 1.27 -17.96
N ILE A 2 24.09 2.39 -17.66
CA ILE A 2 24.59 3.74 -17.98
C ILE A 2 25.54 4.14 -16.86
N ASP A 3 26.80 4.35 -17.19
CA ASP A 3 27.84 4.70 -16.22
C ASP A 3 27.61 6.13 -15.71
N SER A 4 27.11 6.24 -14.48
CA SER A 4 26.73 7.52 -13.85
C SER A 4 27.84 8.11 -12.97
N SER A 5 29.04 7.51 -13.01
CA SER A 5 30.19 7.86 -12.19
C SER A 5 30.64 9.32 -12.37
N ALA A 6 30.33 9.93 -13.52
CA ALA A 6 30.71 11.31 -13.82
C ALA A 6 29.79 12.35 -13.15
N TRP A 7 28.47 12.11 -13.02
CA TRP A 7 27.48 13.12 -12.58
C TRP A 7 26.61 12.64 -11.40
N PRO A 8 27.21 12.29 -10.26
CA PRO A 8 26.47 11.75 -9.10
C PRO A 8 25.43 12.74 -8.55
N GLY A 9 25.72 14.05 -8.58
CA GLY A 9 24.79 15.08 -8.11
C GLY A 9 23.53 15.20 -8.98
N ALA A 10 23.67 15.14 -10.31
CA ALA A 10 22.54 15.16 -11.22
C ALA A 10 21.70 13.88 -11.11
N PHE A 11 22.35 12.72 -11.03
CA PHE A 11 21.67 11.44 -10.81
C PHE A 11 20.89 11.40 -9.50
N PHE A 12 21.47 11.94 -8.42
CA PHE A 12 20.81 12.06 -7.12
C PHE A 12 19.53 12.88 -7.19
N TRP A 13 19.60 14.10 -7.74
CA TRP A 13 18.43 14.99 -7.84
C TRP A 13 17.35 14.44 -8.76
N ILE A 14 17.73 13.85 -9.90
CA ILE A 14 16.77 13.19 -10.80
C ILE A 14 16.05 12.06 -10.06
N THR A 15 16.80 11.21 -9.35
CA THR A 15 16.23 10.10 -8.59
C THR A 15 15.30 10.59 -7.49
N MET A 16 15.69 11.62 -6.73
CA MET A 16 14.84 12.22 -5.69
C MET A 16 13.55 12.81 -6.27
N VAL A 17 13.64 13.55 -7.38
CA VAL A 17 12.44 14.10 -8.05
C VAL A 17 11.53 12.99 -8.54
N SER A 18 12.07 11.93 -9.16
CA SER A 18 11.28 10.78 -9.58
C SER A 18 10.58 10.09 -8.40
N VAL A 19 11.28 9.88 -7.28
CA VAL A 19 10.69 9.30 -6.05
C VAL A 19 9.57 10.18 -5.52
N VAL A 20 9.76 11.50 -5.50
CA VAL A 20 8.74 12.46 -5.05
C VAL A 20 7.50 12.41 -5.94
N ILE A 21 7.66 12.38 -7.27
CA ILE A 21 6.54 12.26 -8.22
C ILE A 21 5.81 10.92 -8.03
N LEU A 22 6.55 9.81 -7.89
CA LEU A 22 5.96 8.48 -7.67
C LEU A 22 5.16 8.41 -6.37
N ASN A 23 5.67 9.00 -5.28
CA ASN A 23 4.95 9.05 -4.00
C ASN A 23 3.69 9.92 -4.08
N MET A 24 3.75 11.07 -4.78
CA MET A 24 2.57 11.90 -5.02
C MET A 24 1.51 11.15 -5.82
N ALA A 25 1.90 10.51 -6.91
CA ALA A 25 0.99 9.70 -7.73
C ALA A 25 0.39 8.54 -6.92
N GLY A 26 1.22 7.85 -6.11
CA GLY A 26 0.77 6.80 -5.19
C GLY A 26 -0.24 7.31 -4.16
N GLY A 27 -0.01 8.49 -3.59
CA GLY A 27 -0.95 9.14 -2.67
C GLY A 27 -2.28 9.48 -3.33
N VAL A 28 -2.28 10.08 -4.53
CA VAL A 28 -3.51 10.39 -5.27
C VAL A 28 -4.28 9.10 -5.65
N TYR A 29 -3.56 8.07 -6.08
CA TYR A 29 -4.14 6.77 -6.41
C TYR A 29 -4.82 6.14 -5.18
N GLN A 30 -4.09 6.07 -4.06
CA GLN A 30 -4.60 5.50 -2.81
C GLN A 30 -5.85 6.25 -2.30
N ASN A 31 -5.85 7.58 -2.35
CA ASN A 31 -7.02 8.39 -1.96
C ASN A 31 -8.23 8.16 -2.88
N THR A 32 -8.01 8.01 -4.19
CA THR A 32 -9.08 7.70 -5.15
C THR A 32 -9.72 6.35 -4.85
N ILE A 33 -8.93 5.32 -4.56
CA ILE A 33 -9.44 3.99 -4.19
C ILE A 33 -10.24 4.05 -2.88
N TYR A 34 -9.76 4.78 -1.87
CA TYR A 34 -10.54 4.99 -0.64
C TYR A 34 -11.84 5.76 -0.89
N GLY A 35 -11.86 6.71 -1.83
CA GLY A 35 -13.07 7.42 -2.24
C GLY A 35 -14.12 6.50 -2.88
N ILE A 36 -13.69 5.55 -3.72
CA ILE A 36 -14.56 4.52 -4.30
C ILE A 36 -15.06 3.57 -3.20
N ALA A 37 -14.15 3.08 -2.35
CA ALA A 37 -14.51 2.17 -1.26
C ALA A 37 -15.45 2.80 -0.23
N ALA A 38 -15.34 4.11 0.01
CA ALA A 38 -16.24 4.85 0.90
C ALA A 38 -17.70 4.86 0.40
N LYS A 39 -17.97 4.56 -0.88
CA LYS A 39 -19.34 4.35 -1.38
C LYS A 39 -19.97 3.07 -0.85
N LEU A 40 -19.16 2.09 -0.48
CA LEU A 40 -19.57 0.79 0.03
C LEU A 40 -19.62 0.77 1.57
N PRO A 41 -20.23 -0.25 2.19
CA PRO A 41 -20.16 -0.44 3.64
C PRO A 41 -18.72 -0.41 4.18
N ILE A 42 -18.53 0.07 5.42
CA ILE A 42 -17.23 0.27 6.08
C ILE A 42 -16.30 -0.97 6.01
N LYS A 43 -16.88 -2.18 5.98
CA LYS A 43 -16.15 -3.45 5.81
C LYS A 43 -15.26 -3.47 4.55
N TYR A 44 -15.67 -2.83 3.46
CA TYR A 44 -14.91 -2.80 2.21
C TYR A 44 -13.74 -1.81 2.25
N THR A 45 -13.86 -0.71 2.99
CA THR A 45 -12.71 0.18 3.26
C THR A 45 -11.61 -0.57 4.01
N GLY A 46 -11.99 -1.38 5.01
CA GLY A 46 -11.05 -2.27 5.71
C GLY A 46 -10.40 -3.31 4.77
N ALA A 47 -11.18 -3.88 3.84
CA ALA A 47 -10.65 -4.81 2.84
C ALA A 47 -9.62 -4.16 1.90
N VAL A 48 -9.76 -2.87 1.55
CA VAL A 48 -8.77 -2.12 0.77
C VAL A 48 -7.46 -1.97 1.55
N VAL A 49 -7.52 -1.60 2.84
CA VAL A 49 -6.34 -1.48 3.71
C VAL A 49 -5.62 -2.83 3.79
N LEU A 50 -6.37 -3.90 4.05
CA LEU A 50 -5.84 -5.26 4.12
C LEU A 50 -5.20 -5.69 2.79
N GLY A 51 -5.84 -5.41 1.65
CA GLY A 51 -5.29 -5.68 0.33
C GLY A 51 -3.95 -4.98 0.07
N SER A 52 -3.79 -3.74 0.54
CA SER A 52 -2.53 -2.98 0.44
C SER A 52 -1.39 -3.63 1.24
N ASN A 53 -1.69 -4.21 2.40
CA ASN A 53 -0.67 -4.86 3.23
C ASN A 53 -0.35 -6.29 2.75
N ILE A 54 -1.34 -6.99 2.20
CA ILE A 54 -1.13 -8.28 1.54
C ILE A 54 -0.27 -8.13 0.29
N SER A 55 -0.48 -7.10 -0.53
CA SER A 55 0.29 -6.91 -1.76
C SER A 55 1.79 -6.68 -1.48
N GLY A 56 2.14 -5.98 -0.39
CA GLY A 56 3.52 -5.82 0.06
C GLY A 56 4.18 -7.17 0.42
N THR A 57 3.47 -8.00 1.17
CA THR A 57 3.92 -9.36 1.52
C THR A 57 4.08 -10.23 0.26
N PHE A 58 3.09 -10.21 -0.62
CA PHE A 58 3.10 -10.96 -1.87
C PHE A 58 4.26 -10.54 -2.78
N THR A 59 4.54 -9.25 -2.87
CA THR A 59 5.68 -8.70 -3.63
C THR A 59 7.01 -9.19 -3.06
N ALA A 60 7.17 -9.21 -1.73
CA ALA A 60 8.36 -9.74 -1.08
C ALA A 60 8.57 -11.23 -1.38
N ILE A 61 7.49 -12.03 -1.34
CA ILE A 61 7.53 -13.46 -1.71
C ILE A 61 7.95 -13.65 -3.17
N ILE A 62 7.38 -12.87 -4.10
CA ILE A 62 7.75 -12.93 -5.53
C ILE A 62 9.23 -12.57 -5.72
N SER A 63 9.75 -11.57 -5.00
CA SER A 63 11.17 -11.21 -5.05
C SER A 63 12.07 -12.37 -4.65
N ILE A 64 11.75 -13.04 -3.54
CA ILE A 64 12.52 -14.20 -3.04
C ILE A 64 12.45 -15.38 -4.02
N LEU A 65 11.25 -15.68 -4.55
CA LEU A 65 11.08 -16.73 -5.55
C LEU A 65 11.85 -16.44 -6.83
N SER A 66 11.85 -15.18 -7.28
CA SER A 66 12.57 -14.73 -8.48
C SER A 66 14.08 -14.90 -8.34
N GLU A 67 14.63 -14.66 -7.14
CA GLU A 67 16.05 -14.88 -6.85
C GLU A 67 16.44 -16.36 -6.73
N ASN A 68 15.52 -17.20 -6.24
CA ASN A 68 15.77 -18.64 -6.09
C ASN A 68 15.72 -19.37 -7.45
N PHE A 69 14.81 -18.99 -8.33
CA PHE A 69 14.59 -19.65 -9.62
C PHE A 69 15.58 -19.19 -10.70
N ALA A 70 16.28 -18.07 -10.47
CA ALA A 70 17.15 -17.46 -11.45
C ALA A 70 18.63 -17.82 -11.24
N SER A 71 19.28 -18.24 -12.33
CA SER A 71 20.72 -18.49 -12.37
C SER A 71 21.57 -17.21 -12.39
N SER A 72 20.97 -16.05 -12.70
CA SER A 72 21.65 -14.75 -12.74
C SER A 72 20.76 -13.63 -12.22
N VAL A 73 21.35 -12.55 -11.70
CA VAL A 73 20.62 -11.35 -11.23
C VAL A 73 19.77 -10.74 -12.33
N ARG A 74 20.25 -10.79 -13.58
CA ARG A 74 19.51 -10.30 -14.74
C ARG A 74 18.25 -11.13 -14.99
N THR A 75 18.36 -12.45 -14.91
CA THR A 75 17.22 -13.36 -15.09
C THR A 75 16.21 -13.21 -13.95
N ALA A 76 16.67 -13.01 -12.71
CA ALA A 76 15.81 -12.76 -11.55
C ALA A 76 14.95 -11.50 -11.75
N ALA A 77 15.58 -10.41 -12.19
CA ALA A 77 14.88 -9.16 -12.48
C ALA A 77 13.82 -9.35 -13.58
N ILE A 78 14.13 -10.09 -14.65
CA ILE A 78 13.17 -10.38 -15.73
C ILE A 78 11.96 -11.15 -15.19
N TYR A 79 12.17 -12.20 -14.40
CA TYR A 79 11.05 -12.96 -13.79
C TYR A 79 10.21 -12.10 -12.86
N TYR A 80 10.84 -11.28 -12.03
CA TYR A 80 10.15 -10.35 -11.15
C TYR A 80 9.26 -9.36 -11.93
N PHE A 81 9.80 -8.75 -13.00
CA PHE A 81 9.04 -7.81 -13.83
C PHE A 81 7.90 -8.49 -14.59
N ILE A 82 8.08 -9.70 -15.12
CA ILE A 82 7.01 -10.45 -15.80
C ILE A 82 5.88 -10.75 -14.83
N ALA A 83 6.19 -11.24 -13.62
CA ALA A 83 5.19 -11.50 -12.58
C ALA A 83 4.44 -10.22 -12.19
N ALA A 84 5.17 -9.12 -11.96
CA ALA A 84 4.58 -7.83 -11.64
C ALA A 84 3.66 -7.31 -12.75
N MET A 85 4.06 -7.45 -14.02
CA MET A 85 3.26 -7.02 -15.17
C MET A 85 1.96 -7.83 -15.29
N PHE A 86 2.02 -9.15 -15.07
CA PHE A 86 0.82 -10.00 -15.07
C PHE A 86 -0.17 -9.60 -13.97
N ILE A 87 0.33 -9.37 -12.75
CA ILE A 87 -0.51 -8.91 -11.62
C ILE A 87 -1.13 -7.55 -11.93
N LEU A 88 -0.34 -6.62 -12.48
CA LEU A 88 -0.82 -5.29 -12.85
C LEU A 88 -1.97 -5.37 -13.85
N LEU A 89 -1.88 -6.23 -14.87
CA LEU A 89 -2.95 -6.44 -15.83
C LEU A 89 -4.23 -6.94 -15.16
N ILE A 90 -4.13 -7.94 -14.27
CA ILE A 90 -5.29 -8.44 -13.50
C ILE A 90 -5.90 -7.31 -12.65
N CYS A 91 -5.08 -6.50 -11.98
CA CYS A 91 -5.55 -5.37 -11.19
C CYS A 91 -6.25 -4.31 -12.06
N PHE A 92 -5.71 -4.04 -13.24
CA PHE A 92 -6.28 -3.09 -14.19
C PHE A 92 -7.64 -3.58 -14.71
N ASP A 93 -7.73 -4.83 -15.15
CA ASP A 93 -8.99 -5.42 -15.62
C ASP A 93 -10.05 -5.45 -14.52
N THR A 94 -9.65 -5.81 -13.29
CA THR A 94 -10.55 -5.83 -12.13
C THR A 94 -11.05 -4.42 -11.79
N TYR A 95 -10.21 -3.40 -11.93
CA TYR A 95 -10.61 -2.01 -11.70
C TYR A 95 -11.73 -1.56 -12.66
N PHE A 96 -11.63 -1.92 -13.95
CA PHE A 96 -12.70 -1.65 -14.93
C PHE A 96 -13.92 -2.56 -14.76
N ALA A 97 -13.75 -3.79 -14.27
CA ALA A 97 -14.86 -4.69 -14.00
C ALA A 97 -15.68 -4.29 -12.75
N LEU A 98 -15.07 -3.61 -11.79
CA LEU A 98 -15.72 -3.18 -10.54
C LEU A 98 -17.01 -2.36 -10.76
N PRO A 99 -17.05 -1.29 -11.58
CA PRO A 99 -18.27 -0.53 -11.85
C PRO A 99 -19.33 -1.33 -12.63
N LEU A 100 -18.95 -2.37 -13.36
CA LEU A 100 -19.88 -3.23 -14.09
C LEU A 100 -20.62 -4.22 -13.17
N ASN A 101 -20.13 -4.42 -11.95
CA ASN A 101 -20.75 -5.36 -11.01
C ASN A 101 -22.11 -4.83 -10.52
N LYS A 102 -23.14 -5.69 -10.60
CA LYS A 102 -24.51 -5.39 -10.14
C LYS A 102 -24.55 -4.96 -8.68
N PHE A 103 -23.69 -5.55 -7.83
CA PHE A 103 -23.59 -5.21 -6.42
C PHE A 103 -23.08 -3.78 -6.18
N TYR A 104 -22.03 -3.39 -6.90
CA TYR A 104 -21.47 -2.03 -6.81
C TYR A 104 -22.51 -1.00 -7.24
N ARG A 105 -23.16 -1.25 -8.38
CA ARG A 105 -24.22 -0.37 -8.91
C ARG A 105 -25.42 -0.24 -7.96
N TYR A 106 -25.78 -1.31 -7.25
CA TYR A 106 -26.86 -1.27 -6.26
C TYR A 106 -26.54 -0.32 -5.09
N HIS A 107 -25.33 -0.40 -4.53
CA HIS A 107 -24.90 0.48 -3.44
C HIS A 107 -24.71 1.93 -3.89
N GLU A 108 -24.26 2.15 -5.12
CA GLU A 108 -24.19 3.48 -5.72
C GLU A 108 -25.58 4.13 -5.84
N MET A 109 -26.56 3.40 -6.38
CA MET A 109 -27.95 3.87 -6.49
C MET A 109 -28.59 4.16 -5.12
N ILE A 110 -28.30 3.35 -4.09
CA ILE A 110 -28.80 3.63 -2.73
C ILE A 110 -28.24 4.94 -2.21
N LYS A 111 -26.92 5.17 -2.33
CA LYS A 111 -26.29 6.42 -1.90
C LYS A 111 -26.85 7.62 -2.64
N GLU A 112 -27.07 7.50 -3.95
CA GLU A 112 -27.69 8.57 -4.74
C GLU A 112 -29.10 8.89 -4.25
N LYS A 113 -29.92 7.87 -3.96
CA LYS A 113 -31.26 8.06 -3.39
C LYS A 113 -31.24 8.69 -2.00
N GLU A 114 -30.27 8.35 -1.15
CA GLU A 114 -30.08 9.00 0.16
C GLU A 114 -29.70 10.48 0.01
N VAL A 115 -28.84 10.80 -0.97
CA VAL A 115 -28.48 12.18 -1.33
C VAL A 115 -29.69 12.95 -1.86
N GLU A 116 -30.54 12.34 -2.69
CA GLU A 116 -31.76 12.99 -3.18
C GLU A 116 -32.80 13.19 -2.07
N LYS A 117 -32.99 12.20 -1.20
CA LYS A 117 -33.92 12.30 -0.06
C LYS A 117 -33.48 13.35 0.96
N SER A 118 -32.17 13.51 1.16
CA SER A 118 -31.64 14.58 2.02
C SER A 118 -31.85 15.96 1.39
N LYS A 119 -31.64 16.12 0.07
CA LYS A 119 -32.01 17.35 -0.65
C LYS A 119 -33.49 17.69 -0.52
N SER A 120 -34.39 16.71 -0.68
CA SER A 120 -35.83 16.96 -0.57
C SER A 120 -36.30 17.26 0.85
N SER A 121 -35.54 16.83 1.87
CA SER A 121 -35.79 17.14 3.28
C SER A 121 -35.25 18.52 3.73
N GLY A 122 -34.78 19.35 2.79
CA GLY A 122 -34.20 20.66 3.09
C GLY A 122 -32.80 20.61 3.71
N VAL A 123 -32.15 19.44 3.74
CA VAL A 123 -30.75 19.31 4.16
C VAL A 123 -29.88 19.78 3.00
N ASP A 124 -29.08 20.82 3.22
CA ASP A 124 -28.12 21.29 2.21
C ASP A 124 -26.99 20.28 2.06
N VAL A 125 -27.11 19.43 1.04
CA VAL A 125 -26.11 18.39 0.73
C VAL A 125 -24.86 18.97 0.07
N ASN A 126 -24.89 20.25 -0.34
CA ASN A 126 -23.74 21.00 -0.83
C ASN A 126 -23.11 21.90 0.24
N ALA A 127 -23.67 21.95 1.45
CA ALA A 127 -23.05 22.64 2.57
C ALA A 127 -21.66 22.05 2.79
N ARG A 128 -20.65 22.92 2.89
CA ARG A 128 -19.27 22.50 3.13
C ARG A 128 -19.26 21.60 4.37
N PRO A 129 -18.76 20.35 4.26
CA PRO A 129 -18.63 19.49 5.43
C PRO A 129 -17.87 20.25 6.51
N PRO A 130 -18.25 20.14 7.79
CA PRO A 130 -17.53 20.81 8.88
C PRO A 130 -16.19 20.11 9.11
N TYR A 131 -15.21 20.35 8.23
CA TYR A 131 -13.90 19.70 8.21
C TYR A 131 -13.19 19.81 9.57
N PHE A 132 -13.26 20.97 10.22
CA PHE A 132 -12.64 21.20 11.51
C PHE A 132 -13.23 20.31 12.62
N ARG A 133 -14.55 20.07 12.58
CA ARG A 133 -15.21 19.21 13.57
C ARG A 133 -14.85 17.74 13.36
N ILE A 134 -14.82 17.30 12.09
CA ILE A 134 -14.41 15.94 11.71
C ILE A 134 -12.94 15.72 12.10
N PHE A 135 -12.06 16.67 11.76
CA PHE A 135 -10.65 16.62 12.09
C PHE A 135 -10.44 16.53 13.61
N ARG A 136 -11.12 17.37 14.39
CA ARG A 136 -11.04 17.33 15.85
C ARG A 136 -11.52 16.00 16.44
N GLN A 137 -12.52 15.37 15.84
CA GLN A 137 -13.03 14.07 16.28
C GLN A 137 -12.06 12.92 15.95
N CYS A 138 -11.39 12.98 14.80
CA CYS A 138 -10.40 11.98 14.37
C CYS A 138 -8.97 12.24 14.85
N PHE A 139 -8.72 13.40 15.47
CA PHE A 139 -7.39 13.84 15.91
C PHE A 139 -6.65 12.83 16.79
N PRO A 140 -7.26 12.20 17.83
CA PRO A 140 -6.52 11.25 18.65
C PRO A 140 -6.09 10.01 17.87
N GLN A 141 -6.90 9.52 16.94
CA GLN A 141 -6.54 8.40 16.07
C GLN A 141 -5.45 8.79 15.07
N LEU A 142 -5.55 9.97 14.45
CA LEU A 142 -4.54 10.51 13.54
C LEU A 142 -3.18 10.65 14.24
N PHE A 143 -3.18 11.16 15.47
CA PHE A 143 -1.97 11.34 16.26
C PHE A 143 -1.32 9.99 16.61
N ASN A 144 -2.10 9.00 17.04
CA ASN A 144 -1.59 7.66 17.33
C ASN A 144 -0.96 7.02 16.07
N VAL A 145 -1.69 7.06 14.95
CA VAL A 145 -1.21 6.52 13.66
C VAL A 145 0.07 7.24 13.23
N PHE A 146 0.13 8.57 13.35
CA PHE A 146 1.32 9.35 13.02
C PHE A 146 2.54 8.91 13.84
N PHE A 147 2.41 8.76 15.16
CA PHE A 147 3.52 8.33 16.02
C PHE A 147 3.99 6.92 15.69
N VAL A 148 3.06 5.98 15.47
CA VAL A 148 3.41 4.61 15.08
C VAL A 148 4.17 4.60 13.75
N PHE A 149 3.68 5.32 12.73
CA PHE A 149 4.38 5.42 11.45
C PHE A 149 5.73 6.14 11.55
N PHE A 150 5.82 7.21 12.35
CA PHE A 150 7.05 7.95 12.54
C PHE A 150 8.14 7.09 13.17
N VAL A 151 7.82 6.40 14.28
CA VAL A 151 8.76 5.47 14.93
C VAL A 151 9.14 4.34 13.98
N THR A 152 8.17 3.80 13.23
CA THR A 152 8.42 2.74 12.25
C THR A 152 9.38 3.20 11.15
N LEU A 153 9.17 4.37 10.53
CA LEU A 153 10.03 4.90 9.47
C LEU A 153 11.39 5.39 9.99
N ALA A 154 11.49 5.74 11.27
CA ALA A 154 12.77 6.09 11.90
C ALA A 154 13.65 4.84 12.11
N VAL A 155 13.05 3.68 12.39
CA VAL A 155 13.77 2.42 12.63
C VAL A 155 13.96 1.63 11.32
N PHE A 156 12.92 1.50 10.51
CA PHE A 156 12.93 0.77 9.25
C PHE A 156 13.11 1.72 8.05
N PRO A 157 13.94 1.40 7.04
CA PRO A 157 14.75 0.19 6.90
C PRO A 157 16.17 0.33 7.45
N ALA A 158 16.67 1.55 7.69
CA ALA A 158 18.10 1.82 7.89
C ALA A 158 18.72 1.06 9.08
N VAL A 159 18.07 1.04 10.24
CA VAL A 159 18.58 0.32 11.43
C VAL A 159 18.47 -1.18 11.21
N HIS A 160 17.40 -1.62 10.54
CA HIS A 160 17.07 -3.04 10.39
C HIS A 160 17.89 -3.72 9.27
N SER A 161 18.29 -2.97 8.23
CA SER A 161 19.15 -3.47 7.14
C SER A 161 20.62 -3.57 7.53
N ASP A 162 21.06 -2.83 8.55
CA ASP A 162 22.45 -2.84 9.01
C ASP A 162 22.74 -3.96 10.04
N ILE A 163 21.70 -4.69 10.45
CA ILE A 163 21.84 -5.87 11.31
C ILE A 163 22.50 -6.99 10.50
N LYS A 164 23.76 -7.30 10.84
CA LYS A 164 24.51 -8.43 10.27
C LYS A 164 24.39 -9.66 11.16
N MET A 165 24.44 -10.84 10.55
CA MET A 165 24.50 -12.10 11.31
C MET A 165 25.78 -12.17 12.14
N VAL A 166 25.66 -12.68 13.37
CA VAL A 166 26.77 -12.82 14.34
C VAL A 166 27.44 -14.21 14.25
N GLY A 167 26.84 -15.19 13.55
CA GLY A 167 27.43 -16.52 13.35
C GLY A 167 26.92 -17.25 12.10
N ASP A 168 27.73 -18.18 11.58
CA ASP A 168 27.49 -18.95 10.34
C ASP A 168 26.42 -20.06 10.47
N ASP A 169 25.88 -20.28 11.68
CA ASP A 169 24.91 -21.34 12.01
C ASP A 169 23.43 -20.92 11.87
N PHE A 170 23.14 -19.93 11.02
CA PHE A 170 21.77 -19.46 10.82
C PHE A 170 21.09 -20.14 9.62
N ILE A 171 19.82 -20.50 9.79
CA ILE A 171 19.00 -21.25 8.81
C ILE A 171 18.84 -20.52 7.46
N ILE A 172 19.14 -19.22 7.41
CA ILE A 172 18.90 -18.35 6.24
C ILE A 172 20.26 -17.88 5.68
N PRO A 173 20.55 -18.08 4.38
CA PRO A 173 21.80 -17.62 3.76
C PRO A 173 21.96 -16.10 3.83
N ASN A 174 23.20 -15.60 3.92
CA ASN A 174 23.54 -14.17 4.02
C ASN A 174 22.88 -13.31 2.92
N LYS A 175 22.72 -13.89 1.72
CA LYS A 175 22.04 -13.26 0.56
C LYS A 175 20.56 -12.98 0.79
N TYR A 176 19.86 -13.82 1.55
CA TYR A 176 18.41 -13.72 1.79
C TYR A 176 18.07 -13.11 3.16
N PHE A 177 19.05 -12.94 4.04
CA PHE A 177 18.82 -12.48 5.41
C PHE A 177 18.15 -11.11 5.48
N VAL A 178 18.60 -10.14 4.69
CA VAL A 178 17.98 -8.81 4.67
C VAL A 178 16.58 -8.88 4.05
N SER A 179 16.41 -9.59 2.93
CA SER A 179 15.09 -9.73 2.28
C SER A 179 14.06 -10.45 3.15
N VAL A 180 14.48 -11.47 3.91
CA VAL A 180 13.58 -12.27 4.77
C VAL A 180 13.37 -11.60 6.14
N THR A 181 14.44 -11.24 6.84
CA THR A 181 14.35 -10.72 8.21
C THR A 181 13.83 -9.29 8.25
N CYS A 182 14.18 -8.46 7.27
CA CYS A 182 13.76 -7.06 7.22
C CYS A 182 12.46 -6.88 6.41
N PHE A 183 12.46 -7.21 5.12
CA PHE A 183 11.31 -6.92 4.26
C PHE A 183 10.14 -7.88 4.47
N LEU A 184 10.36 -9.20 4.52
CA LEU A 184 9.27 -10.16 4.68
C LEU A 184 8.65 -10.09 6.07
N THR A 185 9.44 -10.06 7.15
CA THR A 185 8.91 -9.92 8.51
C THR A 185 8.09 -8.65 8.68
N PHE A 186 8.60 -7.51 8.18
CA PHE A 186 7.87 -6.24 8.27
C PHE A 186 6.52 -6.31 7.55
N ASN A 187 6.50 -6.77 6.30
CA ASN A 187 5.28 -6.88 5.52
C ASN A 187 4.31 -7.92 6.12
N LEU A 188 4.81 -9.05 6.62
CA LEU A 188 4.00 -10.06 7.30
C LEU A 188 3.38 -9.52 8.58
N CYS A 189 4.14 -8.82 9.43
CA CYS A 189 3.60 -8.20 10.64
C CYS A 189 2.53 -7.15 10.31
N ALA A 190 2.74 -6.34 9.27
CA ALA A 190 1.74 -5.38 8.80
C ALA A 190 0.47 -6.08 8.29
N MET A 191 0.62 -7.17 7.53
CA MET A 191 -0.49 -8.01 7.07
C MET A 191 -1.26 -8.62 8.25
N LEU A 192 -0.55 -9.24 9.21
CA LEU A 192 -1.16 -9.86 10.38
C LEU A 192 -1.89 -8.84 11.25
N GLY A 193 -1.30 -7.68 11.49
CA GLY A 193 -1.95 -6.58 12.22
C GLY A 193 -3.27 -6.17 11.55
N SER A 194 -3.26 -6.06 10.23
CA SER A 194 -4.45 -5.70 9.44
C SER A 194 -5.52 -6.81 9.41
N LEU A 195 -5.08 -8.06 9.36
CA LEU A 195 -5.96 -9.23 9.41
C LEU A 195 -6.67 -9.34 10.75
N ILE A 196 -5.93 -9.15 11.85
CA ILE A 196 -6.47 -9.14 13.22
C ILE A 196 -7.53 -8.04 13.36
N THR A 197 -7.26 -6.83 12.87
CA THR A 197 -8.26 -5.74 12.90
C THR A 197 -9.48 -6.00 12.03
N SER A 198 -9.36 -6.80 10.96
CA SER A 198 -10.52 -7.17 10.14
C SER A 198 -11.41 -8.23 10.81
N TRP A 199 -10.84 -9.08 11.66
CA TRP A 199 -11.55 -10.16 12.35
C TRP A 199 -12.17 -9.70 13.67
N ILE A 200 -11.42 -8.89 14.44
CA ILE A 200 -11.88 -8.32 15.72
C ILE A 200 -12.53 -6.97 15.42
N ASN A 201 -13.83 -6.99 15.11
CA ASN A 201 -14.63 -5.77 15.00
C ASN A 201 -15.14 -5.41 16.41
N TRP A 202 -14.68 -4.28 16.96
CA TRP A 202 -15.21 -3.69 18.20
C TRP A 202 -16.23 -2.61 17.88
#